data_AF-A0A7Z9M7W6-F1
#
_entry.id   AF-A0A7Z9M7W6-F1
#
_cell.length_a   1.000
_cell.length_b   1.000
_cell.length_c   1.000
_cell.angle_alpha   90.00
_cell.angle_beta   90.00
_cell.angle_gamma   90.00
#
_symmetry.space_group_name_H-M   'P 1'
#
loop_
_entity.id
_entity.type
_entity.pdbx_description
1 polymer ?
#
loop_
_entity_poly.entity_id
_entity_poly.type
_entity_poly.pdbx_seq_one_letter_code
_entity_poly.pdbx_strand_id
1 'polypeptide(L)' 'MNDITKPKHYTQGSVECLDAIDSMLEESSRIDFYRTQIVKYMWRLRDKGDSLKDAKKAQFYLGRLIEKLEQ' A
#
# COMPACT_ATOMS: atom_id res chain seq x y z
N MET A 1 13.31 9.73 1.91
CA MET A 1 11.90 9.92 1.49
C MET A 1 11.80 9.38 0.07
N ASN A 2 11.17 8.22 -0.13
CA ASN A 2 11.19 7.53 -1.43
C ASN A 2 9.75 7.36 -1.95
N ASP A 3 9.56 7.47 -3.27
CA ASP A 3 8.29 7.34 -4.00
C ASP A 3 7.51 6.00 -3.79
N ILE A 4 8.11 5.08 -3.05
CA ILE A 4 7.56 3.77 -2.72
C ILE A 4 6.67 3.88 -1.48
N THR A 5 7.16 4.51 -0.42
CA THR A 5 6.48 4.57 0.89
C THR A 5 5.79 5.90 1.15
N LYS A 6 6.26 6.99 0.53
CA LYS A 6 5.66 8.33 0.65
C LYS A 6 5.68 9.07 -0.70
N PRO A 7 4.67 8.86 -1.57
CA PRO A 7 4.55 9.65 -2.78
C PRO A 7 4.23 11.11 -2.40
N LYS A 8 4.93 12.08 -3.02
CA LYS A 8 4.78 13.53 -2.72
C LYS A 8 3.33 14.07 -2.79
N HIS A 9 2.44 13.37 -3.47
CA HIS A 9 1.05 13.75 -3.69
C HIS A 9 0.08 13.24 -2.60
N TYR A 10 0.53 12.42 -1.64
CA TYR A 10 -0.30 11.91 -0.54
C TYR A 10 0.11 12.41 0.85
N THR A 11 1.13 13.27 0.93
CA THR A 11 1.76 13.74 2.18
C THR A 11 1.40 15.20 2.47
N GLN A 12 0.13 15.58 2.35
CA GLN A 12 -0.38 16.86 2.84
C GLN A 12 -0.97 16.68 4.24
N GLY A 13 -0.16 16.89 5.29
CA GLY A 13 -0.61 16.89 6.69
C GLY A 13 0.23 16.03 7.64
N SER A 14 -0.19 15.96 8.92
CA SER A 14 0.44 15.14 9.97
C SER A 14 -0.02 13.67 9.97
N VAL A 15 -1.06 13.36 9.21
CA VAL A 15 -1.63 12.01 9.06
C VAL A 15 -1.36 11.52 7.65
N GLU A 16 -0.77 10.33 7.52
CA GLU A 16 -0.58 9.73 6.20
C GLU A 16 -1.95 9.28 5.65
N CYS A 17 -2.22 9.59 4.37
CA CYS A 17 -3.49 9.26 3.72
C CYS A 17 -3.85 7.76 3.83
N LEU A 18 -2.85 6.89 3.83
CA LEU A 18 -3.04 5.46 4.00
C LEU A 18 -3.58 5.12 5.40
N ASP A 19 -3.04 5.73 6.44
CA ASP A 19 -3.46 5.48 7.82
C ASP A 19 -4.88 6.03 8.06
N ALA A 20 -5.23 7.15 7.40
CA ALA A 20 -6.59 7.67 7.39
C ALA A 20 -7.57 6.67 6.73
N ILE A 21 -7.25 6.16 5.53
CA ILE A 21 -8.07 5.15 4.85
C ILE A 21 -8.21 3.90 5.73
N ASP A 22 -7.12 3.41 6.29
CA ASP A 22 -7.10 2.21 7.14
C ASP A 22 -8.03 2.34 8.36
N SER A 23 -8.06 3.52 8.98
CA SER A 23 -8.92 3.84 10.12
C SER A 23 -10.42 3.92 9.79
N MET A 24 -10.76 4.18 8.51
CA MET A 24 -12.14 4.29 8.05
C MET A 24 -12.76 2.93 7.67
N LEU A 25 -11.94 1.89 7.52
CA LEU A 25 -12.38 0.58 7.04
C LEU A 25 -12.63 -0.39 8.20
N GLU A 26 -13.74 -1.13 8.11
CA GLU A 26 -13.98 -2.35 8.88
C GLU A 26 -12.93 -3.43 8.55
N GLU A 27 -12.73 -4.39 9.44
CA GLU A 27 -11.62 -5.36 9.35
C GLU A 27 -11.58 -6.15 8.03
N SER A 28 -12.72 -6.68 7.58
CA SER A 28 -12.82 -7.40 6.30
C SER A 28 -12.48 -6.50 5.11
N SER A 29 -13.00 -5.28 5.10
CA SER A 29 -12.75 -4.27 4.06
C SER A 29 -11.30 -3.80 4.06
N ARG A 30 -10.65 -3.77 5.23
CA ARG A 30 -9.24 -3.44 5.40
C ARG A 30 -8.33 -4.49 4.78
N ILE A 31 -8.60 -5.78 5.04
CA ILE A 31 -7.85 -6.88 4.42
C ILE A 31 -7.97 -6.83 2.89
N ASP A 32 -9.19 -6.64 2.38
CA ASP A 32 -9.44 -6.57 0.93
C ASP A 32 -8.80 -5.35 0.28
N PHE A 33 -8.72 -4.22 0.98
CA PHE A 33 -7.96 -3.06 0.55
C PHE A 33 -6.49 -3.43 0.31
N TYR A 34 -5.80 -4.02 1.29
CA TYR A 34 -4.40 -4.42 1.14
C TYR A 34 -4.21 -5.46 0.02
N ARG A 35 -5.07 -6.48 -0.04
CA ARG A 35 -5.05 -7.50 -1.10
C ARG A 35 -5.14 -6.86 -2.48
N THR A 36 -6.06 -5.91 -2.67
CA THR A 36 -6.26 -5.21 -3.93
C THR A 36 -5.02 -4.38 -4.31
N GLN A 37 -4.40 -3.69 -3.35
CA GLN A 37 -3.17 -2.93 -3.62
C GLN A 37 -2.00 -3.84 -4.01
N ILE A 38 -1.82 -4.97 -3.33
CA ILE A 38 -0.78 -5.96 -3.64
C ILE A 38 -0.98 -6.49 -5.06
N VAL A 39 -2.18 -6.96 -5.40
CA VAL A 39 -2.52 -7.46 -6.75
C VAL A 39 -2.28 -6.39 -7.81
N LYS A 40 -2.68 -5.14 -7.55
CA LYS A 40 -2.47 -4.01 -8.48
C LYS A 40 -0.99 -3.82 -8.83
N TYR A 41 -0.09 -3.85 -7.85
CA TYR A 41 1.34 -3.66 -8.10
C TYR A 41 2.00 -4.91 -8.69
N MET A 42 1.57 -6.11 -8.30
CA MET A 42 2.03 -7.36 -8.92
C MET A 42 1.60 -7.46 -10.39
N TRP A 43 0.39 -7.00 -10.73
CA TRP A 43 -0.10 -6.95 -12.11
C TRP A 43 0.73 -6.00 -12.95
N ARG A 44 0.97 -4.78 -12.44
CA ARG A 44 1.73 -3.74 -13.14
C ARG A 44 3.22 -4.04 -13.32
N LEU A 45 3.75 -5.01 -12.57
CA LEU A 45 5.16 -5.37 -12.56
C LEU A 45 5.72 -5.67 -13.96
N ARG A 46 4.89 -6.16 -14.89
CA ARG A 46 5.30 -6.45 -16.27
C ARG A 46 4.98 -5.35 -17.29
N ASP A 47 4.18 -4.35 -16.92
CA ASP A 47 3.55 -3.41 -17.87
C ASP A 47 4.13 -1.99 -17.82
N LYS A 48 4.61 -1.51 -16.66
CA LYS A 48 4.85 -0.06 -16.45
C LYS A 48 6.31 0.39 -16.36
N GLY A 49 7.25 -0.44 -16.81
CA GLY A 49 8.66 -0.07 -17.03
C GLY A 49 9.54 0.06 -15.77
N ASP A 50 8.98 0.06 -14.56
CA ASP A 50 9.72 0.06 -13.28
C ASP A 50 9.25 -1.06 -12.35
N SER A 51 9.56 -2.30 -12.76
CA SER A 51 9.18 -3.53 -12.06
C SER A 51 9.70 -3.56 -10.62
N LEU A 52 10.87 -2.97 -10.36
CA LEU A 52 11.44 -2.93 -9.01
C LEU A 52 10.64 -2.02 -8.09
N LYS A 53 10.22 -0.84 -8.56
CA LYS A 53 9.37 0.07 -7.77
C LYS A 53 8.01 -0.56 -7.48
N ASP A 54 7.41 -1.24 -8.46
CA ASP A 54 6.15 -1.93 -8.27
C ASP A 54 6.30 -3.14 -7.30
N ALA A 55 7.39 -3.92 -7.39
CA ALA A 55 7.69 -4.99 -6.43
C ALA A 55 7.86 -4.46 -4.99
N LYS A 56 8.59 -3.35 -4.82
CA LYS A 56 8.76 -2.71 -3.50
C LYS A 56 7.45 -2.14 -2.96
N LYS A 57 6.56 -1.66 -3.82
CA LYS A 57 5.21 -1.23 -3.40
C LYS A 57 4.37 -2.43 -2.95
N ALA A 58 4.39 -3.53 -3.69
CA ALA A 58 3.70 -4.76 -3.27
C ALA A 58 4.21 -5.25 -1.89
N GLN A 59 5.54 -5.26 -1.69
CA GLN A 59 6.16 -5.61 -0.40
C GLN A 59 5.68 -4.68 0.74
N PHE A 60 5.59 -3.37 0.49
CA PHE A 60 5.12 -2.40 1.48
C PHE A 60 3.68 -2.69 1.93
N TYR A 61 2.75 -2.93 1.00
CA TYR A 61 1.36 -3.26 1.37
C TYR A 61 1.24 -4.64 2.03
N LEU A 62 2.07 -5.61 1.62
CA LEU A 62 2.12 -6.92 2.28
C LEU A 62 2.60 -6.80 3.73
N GLY A 63 3.64 -6.01 3.99
CA GLY A 63 4.12 -5.76 5.36
C GLY A 63 3.04 -5.17 6.25
N ARG A 64 2.32 -4.15 5.77
CA ARG A 64 1.18 -3.56 6.50
C ARG A 64 0.04 -4.55 6.75
N LEU A 65 -0.25 -5.44 5.80
CA LEU A 65 -1.26 -6.49 6.00
C LEU A 65 -0.83 -7.46 7.10
N ILE A 66 0.44 -7.89 7.12
CA ILE A 66 0.97 -8.77 8.16
C ILE A 66 0.84 -8.09 9.53
N GLU A 67 1.26 -6.83 9.66
CA GLU A 67 1.11 -6.06 10.91
C GLU A 67 -0.34 -6.01 11.43
N LYS A 68 -1.34 -6.05 10.54
CA LYS A 68 -2.76 -6.05 10.91
C LYS A 68 -3.30 -7.42 11.28
N LEU A 69 -2.72 -8.50 10.76
CA LEU A 69 -3.11 -9.87 11.06
C LEU A 69 -2.43 -10.42 12.31
N GLU A 70 -1.31 -9.83 12.74
CA GLU A 70 -0.60 -10.17 13.98
C GLU A 70 -1.17 -9.48 15.23
N GLN A 71 -2.09 -8.51 15.05
CA GLN A 71 -2.80 -7.81 16.11
C GLN A 71 -4.04 -8.59 16.56
#